data_AF-A0A662QU75-F1
#
_entry.id   AF-A0A662QU75-F1
#
_cell.length_a   1.000
_cell.length_b   1.000
_cell.length_c   1.000
_cell.angle_alpha   90.00
_cell.angle_beta   90.00
_cell.angle_gamma   90.00
#
_symmetry.space_group_name_H-M   'P 1'
#
loop_
_entity.id
_entity.type
_entity.pdbx_description
1 polymer ?
#
loop_
_entity_poly.entity_id
_entity_poly.type
_entity_poly.pdbx_seq_one_letter_code
_entity_poly.pdbx_strand_id
1 'polypeptide(L)'
;MVAIGEIMQLIAMTFVPFLELRASIPYAMLKLKMDAFSSFFICSVSNIIIGELIFFSLILFLPYVLKIKLMDKIYQKCVLKVQHKAHKVVEKYGTIGLAIFIGMPLPGSGVYSGALAAFLIGVKPKQFFVANIVGVLVAGSLVTLIVMSGNSAYNLFLKSI
;
A
#
# COMPACT_ATOMS: atom_id res chain seq x y z
N MET A 1 25.58 10.31 2.51
CA MET A 1 24.70 10.38 3.69
C MET A 1 23.35 10.86 3.21
N VAL A 2 22.28 10.08 3.41
CA VAL A 2 20.92 10.53 3.09
C VAL A 2 20.58 11.66 4.05
N ALA A 3 20.20 12.82 3.54
CA ALA A 3 19.86 13.96 4.39
C ALA A 3 18.50 13.73 5.06
N ILE A 4 18.33 14.17 6.32
CA ILE A 4 17.06 14.04 7.06
C ILE A 4 15.89 14.66 6.28
N GLY A 5 16.15 15.78 5.58
CA GLY A 5 15.14 16.43 4.73
C GLY A 5 14.66 15.56 3.56
N GLU A 6 15.53 14.73 2.98
CA GLU A 6 15.18 13.82 1.89
C GLU A 6 14.26 12.70 2.37
N ILE A 7 14.54 12.17 3.57
CA ILE A 7 13.71 11.15 4.21
C ILE A 7 12.31 11.69 4.49
N MET A 8 12.20 12.92 5.03
CA MET A 8 10.91 13.55 5.28
C MET A 8 10.09 13.77 4.00
N GLN A 9 10.73 14.16 2.90
CA GLN A 9 10.05 14.31 1.60
C GLN A 9 9.52 12.97 1.08
N LEU A 10 10.31 11.90 1.19
CA LEU A 10 9.89 10.56 0.78
C LEU A 10 8.71 10.06 1.60
N ILE A 11 8.75 10.26 2.92
CA ILE A 11 7.63 9.95 3.80
C ILE A 11 6.40 10.73 3.35
N ALA A 12 6.50 12.06 3.24
CA ALA A 12 5.37 12.91 2.82
C ALA A 12 4.76 12.46 1.48
N MET A 13 5.60 12.13 0.50
CA MET A 13 5.16 11.63 -0.81
C MET A 13 4.48 10.26 -0.72
N THR A 14 4.98 9.37 0.13
CA THR A 14 4.39 8.04 0.36
C THR A 14 3.02 8.14 1.04
N PHE A 15 2.82 9.16 1.87
CA PHE A 15 1.54 9.48 2.49
C PHE A 15 0.50 10.05 1.50
N VAL A 16 0.88 10.45 0.29
CA VAL A 16 -0.11 10.90 -0.70
C VAL A 16 -0.80 9.68 -1.31
N PRO A 17 -2.15 9.56 -1.20
CA PRO A 17 -2.89 8.49 -1.87
C PRO A 17 -2.59 8.48 -3.37
N PHE A 18 -2.65 7.31 -4.01
CA PHE A 18 -2.27 7.09 -5.42
C PHE A 18 -0.76 7.14 -5.72
N LEU A 19 -0.02 8.06 -5.09
CA LEU A 19 1.43 8.16 -5.28
C LEU A 19 2.17 7.06 -4.51
N GLU A 20 1.88 6.90 -3.21
CA GLU A 20 2.37 5.82 -2.32
C GLU A 20 3.83 5.40 -2.60
N LEU A 21 4.12 4.10 -2.44
CA LEU A 21 5.38 3.46 -2.78
C LEU A 21 5.76 3.55 -4.28
N ARG A 22 4.77 3.71 -5.17
CA ARG A 22 4.99 3.67 -6.62
C ARG A 22 5.69 4.92 -7.13
N ALA A 23 5.44 6.06 -6.51
CA ALA A 23 6.07 7.32 -6.89
C ALA A 23 7.29 7.63 -6.01
N SER A 24 7.25 7.26 -4.72
CA SER A 24 8.36 7.51 -3.79
C SER A 24 9.64 6.75 -4.16
N ILE A 25 9.56 5.48 -4.59
CA ILE A 25 10.75 4.72 -5.03
C ILE A 25 11.41 5.35 -6.27
N PRO A 26 10.71 5.57 -7.40
CA PRO A 26 11.31 6.25 -8.55
C PRO A 26 11.83 7.65 -8.22
N TYR A 27 11.13 8.40 -7.36
CA TYR A 27 11.58 9.72 -6.93
C TYR A 27 12.90 9.63 -6.15
N ALA A 28 13.01 8.71 -5.19
CA ALA A 28 14.24 8.48 -4.43
C ALA A 28 15.42 8.11 -5.34
N MET A 29 15.19 7.19 -6.27
CA MET A 29 16.27 6.67 -7.12
C MET A 29 16.68 7.64 -8.23
N LEU A 30 15.71 8.25 -8.93
CA LEU A 30 15.98 9.06 -10.12
C LEU A 30 16.30 10.51 -9.77
N LYS A 31 15.62 11.08 -8.78
CA LYS A 31 15.75 12.50 -8.42
C LYS A 31 16.70 12.73 -7.25
N LEU A 32 16.57 11.94 -6.18
CA LEU A 32 17.45 12.03 -5.01
C LEU A 32 18.74 11.22 -5.19
N LYS A 33 18.86 10.43 -6.27
CA LYS A 33 20.01 9.55 -6.56
C LYS A 33 20.38 8.62 -5.39
N MET A 34 19.38 8.25 -4.59
CA MET A 34 19.55 7.32 -3.49
C MET A 34 19.80 5.91 -4.03
N ASP A 35 20.57 5.12 -3.29
CA ASP A 35 20.79 3.73 -3.66
C ASP A 35 19.47 2.95 -3.60
N ALA A 36 19.36 1.91 -4.45
CA ALA A 36 18.13 1.14 -4.59
C ALA A 36 17.71 0.47 -3.28
N PHE A 37 18.67 0.04 -2.46
CA PHE A 37 18.41 -0.66 -1.22
C PHE A 37 17.82 0.27 -0.15
N SER A 38 18.43 1.43 0.08
CA SER A 38 17.91 2.47 0.99
C SER A 38 16.55 2.98 0.53
N SER A 39 16.39 3.22 -0.79
CA SER A 39 15.13 3.66 -1.38
C SER A 39 14.00 2.66 -1.12
N PHE A 40 14.26 1.38 -1.44
CA PHE A 40 13.33 0.28 -1.20
C PHE A 40 12.97 0.18 0.28
N PHE A 41 13.96 0.18 1.18
CA PHE A 41 13.74 -0.03 2.60
C PHE A 41 12.93 1.10 3.23
N ILE A 42 13.34 2.36 3.01
CA ILE A 42 12.68 3.54 3.61
C ILE A 42 11.24 3.67 3.11
N CYS A 43 11.02 3.52 1.79
CA CYS A 43 9.68 3.65 1.20
C CYS A 43 8.78 2.48 1.63
N SER A 44 9.30 1.25 1.69
CA SER A 44 8.52 0.08 2.09
C SER A 44 8.09 0.14 3.55
N VAL A 45 9.00 0.50 4.47
CA VAL A 45 8.67 0.65 5.90
C VAL A 45 7.63 1.75 6.10
N SER A 46 7.83 2.89 5.45
CA SER A 46 6.86 4.00 5.51
C SER A 46 5.49 3.58 5.00
N ASN A 47 5.43 2.84 3.88
CA ASN A 47 4.17 2.40 3.29
C ASN A 47 3.45 1.32 4.11
N ILE A 48 4.19 0.41 4.76
CA ILE A 48 3.61 -0.57 5.71
C ILE A 48 2.93 0.17 6.86
N ILE A 49 3.62 1.14 7.47
CA ILE A 49 3.10 1.94 8.59
C ILE A 49 1.80 2.65 8.18
N ILE A 50 1.79 3.25 6.98
CA ILE A 50 0.60 3.91 6.44
C ILE A 50 -0.56 2.92 6.29
N GLY A 51 -0.31 1.74 5.71
CA GLY A 51 -1.34 0.70 5.55
C GLY A 51 -1.96 0.26 6.88
N GLU A 52 -1.14 0.02 7.89
CA GLU A 52 -1.61 -0.33 9.24
C GLU A 52 -2.38 0.82 9.88
N LEU A 53 -1.90 2.06 9.74
CA LEU A 53 -2.55 3.24 10.29
C LEU A 53 -3.95 3.42 9.70
N ILE A 54 -4.11 3.26 8.39
CA ILE A 54 -5.40 3.39 7.70
C ILE A 54 -6.36 2.29 8.16
N PHE A 55 -5.92 1.03 8.13
CA PHE A 55 -6.76 -0.09 8.50
C PHE A 55 -7.19 -0.01 9.97
N PHE A 56 -6.26 0.33 10.87
CA PHE A 56 -6.56 0.52 12.28
C PHE A 56 -7.52 1.70 12.49
N SER A 57 -7.32 2.81 11.79
CA SER A 57 -8.22 3.98 11.84
C SER A 57 -9.64 3.60 11.43
N LEU A 58 -9.80 2.81 10.36
CA LEU A 58 -11.13 2.34 9.92
C LEU A 58 -11.84 1.56 11.03
N ILE A 59 -11.13 0.67 11.74
CA ILE A 59 -11.70 -0.10 12.85
C ILE A 59 -12.00 0.80 14.05
N LEU A 60 -11.06 1.67 14.42
CA LEU A 60 -11.15 2.54 15.60
C LEU A 60 -12.28 3.55 15.50
N PHE A 61 -12.46 4.17 14.33
CA PHE A 61 -13.48 5.19 14.10
C PHE A 61 -14.86 4.61 13.80
N LEU A 62 -14.94 3.33 13.41
CA LEU A 62 -16.22 2.70 13.04
C LEU A 62 -17.33 2.88 14.10
N PRO A 63 -17.12 2.62 15.41
CA PRO A 63 -18.17 2.77 16.41
C PRO A 63 -18.70 4.21 16.50
N TYR A 64 -17.86 5.21 16.23
CA TYR A 64 -18.26 6.62 16.21
C TYR A 64 -19.05 6.96 14.95
N VAL A 65 -18.63 6.44 13.79
CA VAL A 65 -19.33 6.60 12.51
C VAL A 65 -20.73 5.96 12.56
N LEU A 66 -20.85 4.79 13.20
CA LEU A 66 -22.12 4.08 13.36
C LEU A 66 -23.13 4.78 14.28
N LYS A 67 -22.73 5.80 15.04
CA LYS A 67 -23.71 6.65 15.77
C LYS A 67 -24.62 7.44 14.82
N ILE A 68 -24.20 7.63 13.57
CA ILE A 68 -24.98 8.30 12.53
C ILE A 68 -25.95 7.28 11.91
N LYS A 69 -27.26 7.46 12.12
CA LYS A 69 -28.32 6.53 11.65
C LYS A 69 -28.20 6.16 10.16
N LEU A 70 -27.83 7.12 9.30
CA LEU A 70 -27.63 6.86 7.87
C LEU A 70 -26.45 5.91 7.62
N MET A 71 -25.32 6.13 8.31
CA MET A 71 -24.12 5.30 8.17
C MET A 71 -24.33 3.90 8.72
N ASP A 72 -25.00 3.76 9.86
CA ASP A 72 -25.38 2.46 10.40
C ASP A 72 -26.24 1.66 9.42
N LYS A 73 -27.26 2.29 8.82
CA LYS A 73 -28.11 1.65 7.81
C LYS A 73 -27.31 1.19 6.59
N ILE A 74 -26.34 1.98 6.12
CA ILE A 74 -25.47 1.60 5.00
C ILE A 74 -24.55 0.45 5.40
N TYR A 75 -23.93 0.54 6.58
CA TYR A 75 -23.03 -0.48 7.11
C TYR A 75 -23.73 -1.84 7.23
N GLN A 76 -24.93 -1.87 7.82
CA GLN A 76 -25.70 -3.12 7.95
C GLN A 76 -26.17 -3.67 6.60
N LYS A 77 -26.62 -2.79 5.68
CA LYS A 77 -27.14 -3.24 4.38
C LYS A 77 -26.06 -3.68 3.40
N CYS A 78 -24.90 -3.05 3.43
CA CYS A 78 -23.84 -3.26 2.45
C CYS A 78 -22.68 -4.04 3.07
N VAL A 79 -22.03 -3.49 4.10
CA VAL A 79 -20.78 -4.04 4.64
C VAL A 79 -21.01 -5.38 5.33
N LEU A 80 -21.96 -5.48 6.26
CA LEU A 80 -22.23 -6.76 6.94
C LEU A 80 -22.65 -7.86 5.97
N LYS A 81 -23.45 -7.53 4.94
CA LYS A 81 -23.81 -8.51 3.91
C LYS A 81 -22.60 -9.00 3.11
N VAL A 82 -21.68 -8.10 2.76
CA VAL A 82 -20.44 -8.46 2.07
C VAL A 82 -19.59 -9.35 2.97
N GLN A 83 -19.38 -8.98 4.23
CA GLN A 83 -18.60 -9.78 5.18
C GLN A 83 -19.20 -11.18 5.38
N HIS A 84 -20.52 -11.30 5.54
CA HIS A 84 -21.19 -12.59 5.67
C HIS A 84 -21.03 -13.46 4.42
N LYS A 85 -21.17 -12.90 3.22
CA LYS A 85 -21.00 -13.64 1.96
C LYS A 85 -19.55 -14.02 1.70
N ALA A 86 -18.62 -13.12 2.03
CA ALA A 86 -17.20 -13.28 1.77
C ALA A 86 -16.52 -14.18 2.81
N HIS A 87 -17.12 -14.46 3.97
CA HIS A 87 -16.50 -15.16 5.09
C HIS A 87 -15.69 -16.41 4.68
N LYS A 88 -16.31 -17.36 3.95
CA LYS A 88 -15.62 -18.60 3.53
C LYS A 88 -14.45 -18.33 2.58
N VAL A 89 -14.58 -17.35 1.70
CA VAL A 89 -13.54 -16.98 0.73
C VAL A 89 -12.39 -16.25 1.45
N VAL A 90 -12.72 -15.32 2.35
CA VAL A 90 -11.76 -14.54 3.13
C VAL A 90 -10.99 -15.42 4.10
N GLU A 91 -11.65 -16.40 4.72
CA GLU A 91 -10.98 -17.37 5.59
C GLU A 91 -9.90 -18.18 4.86
N LYS A 92 -10.15 -18.53 3.59
CA LYS A 92 -9.22 -19.33 2.78
C LYS A 92 -8.20 -18.50 2.00
N TYR A 93 -8.60 -17.35 1.48
CA TYR A 93 -7.83 -16.56 0.51
C TYR A 93 -7.63 -15.10 0.90
N GLY A 94 -8.20 -14.64 2.02
CA GLY A 94 -8.18 -13.22 2.41
C GLY A 94 -6.77 -12.66 2.48
N THR A 95 -5.86 -13.33 3.19
CA THR A 95 -4.46 -12.89 3.32
C THR A 95 -3.73 -12.87 1.99
N ILE A 96 -3.81 -13.95 1.22
CA ILE A 96 -3.04 -14.10 -0.04
C ILE A 96 -3.60 -13.17 -1.12
N GLY A 97 -4.92 -13.15 -1.30
CA GLY A 97 -5.57 -12.28 -2.28
C GLY A 97 -5.31 -10.81 -1.99
N LEU A 98 -5.31 -10.43 -0.72
CA LEU A 98 -5.00 -9.05 -0.33
C LEU A 98 -3.51 -8.72 -0.51
N ALA A 99 -2.60 -9.64 -0.21
CA ALA A 99 -1.17 -9.46 -0.48
C ALA A 99 -0.89 -9.27 -1.97
N ILE A 100 -1.53 -10.07 -2.84
CA ILE A 100 -1.43 -9.93 -4.28
C ILE A 100 -2.00 -8.59 -4.74
N PHE A 101 -3.16 -8.19 -4.21
CA PHE A 101 -3.79 -6.92 -4.53
C PHE A 101 -2.89 -5.73 -4.17
N ILE A 102 -2.37 -5.69 -2.94
CA ILE A 102 -1.46 -4.62 -2.48
C ILE A 102 -0.13 -4.67 -3.25
N GLY A 103 0.37 -5.87 -3.54
CA GLY A 103 1.63 -6.11 -4.24
C GLY A 103 1.63 -5.75 -5.71
N MET A 104 0.46 -5.56 -6.31
CA MET A 104 0.33 -5.16 -7.70
C MET A 104 0.72 -3.67 -7.85
N PRO A 105 1.71 -3.33 -8.70
CA PRO A 105 2.16 -1.95 -8.90
C PRO A 105 1.28 -1.22 -9.93
N LEU A 106 -0.04 -1.36 -9.83
CA LEU A 106 -1.00 -0.72 -10.73
C LEU A 106 -1.66 0.51 -10.08
N PRO A 107 -2.17 1.47 -10.86
CA PRO A 107 -3.00 2.54 -10.32
C PRO A 107 -4.29 1.97 -9.72
N GLY A 108 -4.64 2.42 -8.51
CA GLY A 108 -5.85 2.00 -7.80
C GLY A 108 -5.66 0.80 -6.85
N SER A 109 -4.59 0.01 -6.98
CA SER A 109 -4.15 -0.93 -5.95
C SER A 109 -3.20 -0.24 -4.96
N GLY A 110 -3.04 -0.78 -3.75
CA GLY A 110 -2.20 -0.15 -2.72
C GLY A 110 -2.63 -0.40 -1.31
N VAL A 111 -1.89 0.21 -0.39
CA VAL A 111 -2.16 0.04 1.04
C VAL A 111 -3.43 0.77 1.44
N TYR A 112 -3.76 1.89 0.79
CA TYR A 112 -5.01 2.62 1.02
C TYR A 112 -6.23 1.81 0.57
N SER A 113 -6.27 1.41 -0.70
CA SER A 113 -7.37 0.62 -1.24
C SER A 113 -7.39 -0.80 -0.65
N GLY A 114 -6.23 -1.37 -0.33
CA GLY A 114 -6.10 -2.65 0.35
C GLY A 114 -6.66 -2.62 1.77
N ALA A 115 -6.35 -1.59 2.56
CA ALA A 115 -6.95 -1.41 3.90
C ALA A 115 -8.47 -1.29 3.83
N LEU A 116 -8.98 -0.51 2.87
CA LEU A 116 -10.43 -0.37 2.66
C LEU A 116 -11.06 -1.70 2.22
N ALA A 117 -10.46 -2.41 1.27
CA ALA A 117 -10.94 -3.71 0.81
C ALA A 117 -10.95 -4.75 1.92
N ALA A 118 -9.88 -4.80 2.72
CA ALA A 118 -9.76 -5.67 3.89
C ALA A 118 -10.87 -5.42 4.90
N PHE A 119 -11.17 -4.14 5.17
CA PHE A 119 -12.26 -3.74 6.03
C PHE A 119 -13.64 -4.18 5.49
N LEU A 120 -13.89 -3.95 4.19
CA LEU A 120 -15.17 -4.28 3.55
C LEU A 120 -15.44 -5.79 3.53
N ILE A 121 -14.42 -6.62 3.32
CA ILE A 121 -14.56 -8.08 3.28
C ILE A 121 -14.39 -8.73 4.67
N GLY A 122 -14.03 -7.96 5.71
CA GLY A 122 -13.98 -8.44 7.08
C GLY A 122 -12.73 -9.26 7.42
N VAL A 123 -11.57 -8.89 6.85
CA VAL A 123 -10.28 -9.51 7.18
C VAL A 123 -9.90 -9.22 8.63
N LYS A 124 -9.36 -10.23 9.32
CA LYS A 124 -8.87 -10.06 10.70
C LYS A 124 -7.61 -9.18 10.72
N PRO A 125 -7.39 -8.34 11.75
CA PRO A 125 -6.21 -7.44 11.79
C PRO A 125 -4.87 -8.14 11.59
N LYS A 126 -4.68 -9.34 12.18
CA LYS A 126 -3.46 -10.13 11.99
C LYS A 126 -3.26 -10.59 10.54
N GLN A 127 -4.34 -10.93 9.84
CA GLN A 127 -4.29 -11.33 8.43
C GLN A 127 -3.99 -10.13 7.55
N PHE A 128 -4.60 -8.97 7.85
CA PHE A 128 -4.30 -7.71 7.16
C PHE A 128 -2.82 -7.34 7.32
N PHE A 129 -2.28 -7.39 8.54
CA PHE A 129 -0.89 -7.08 8.84
C PHE A 129 0.09 -7.89 7.97
N VAL A 130 -0.10 -9.21 7.93
CA VAL A 130 0.73 -10.10 7.10
C VAL A 130 0.57 -9.77 5.61
N ALA A 131 -0.66 -9.59 5.14
CA ALA A 131 -0.93 -9.27 3.75
C ALA A 131 -0.34 -7.92 3.32
N ASN A 132 -0.42 -6.91 4.18
CA ASN A 132 0.11 -5.58 3.96
C ASN A 132 1.65 -5.62 3.85
N ILE A 133 2.33 -6.28 4.77
CA ILE A 133 3.79 -6.45 4.71
C ILE A 133 4.21 -7.15 3.42
N VAL A 134 3.63 -8.33 3.15
CA VAL A 134 4.01 -9.11 1.96
C VAL A 134 3.70 -8.34 0.68
N GLY A 135 2.52 -7.72 0.60
CA GLY A 135 2.13 -6.92 -0.56
C GLY A 135 3.08 -5.75 -0.77
N VAL A 136 3.38 -4.96 0.27
CA VAL A 136 4.29 -3.80 0.13
C VAL A 136 5.68 -4.23 -0.31
N LEU A 137 6.22 -5.32 0.23
CA LEU A 137 7.54 -5.82 -0.16
C LEU A 137 7.56 -6.29 -1.63
N VAL A 138 6.50 -6.95 -2.08
CA VAL A 138 6.35 -7.38 -3.49
C VAL A 138 6.25 -6.15 -4.40
N ALA A 139 5.38 -5.20 -4.08
CA ALA A 139 5.23 -3.96 -4.85
C ALA A 139 6.55 -3.17 -4.90
N GLY A 140 7.22 -3.01 -3.75
CA GLY A 140 8.52 -2.35 -3.63
C GLY A 140 9.58 -2.99 -4.51
N SER A 141 9.66 -4.31 -4.50
CA SER A 141 10.62 -5.06 -5.31
C SER A 141 10.34 -4.88 -6.80
N LEU A 142 9.08 -5.01 -7.22
CA LEU A 142 8.68 -4.83 -8.61
C LEU A 142 8.97 -3.41 -9.11
N VAL A 143 8.56 -2.38 -8.36
CA VAL A 143 8.81 -0.98 -8.74
C VAL A 143 10.31 -0.70 -8.82
N THR A 144 11.10 -1.17 -7.85
CA THR A 144 12.55 -1.00 -7.86
C THR A 144 13.17 -1.63 -9.11
N LEU A 145 12.78 -2.87 -9.45
CA LEU A 145 13.27 -3.58 -10.64
C LEU A 145 12.90 -2.86 -11.93
N ILE A 146 11.67 -2.34 -12.03
CA ILE A 146 11.22 -1.55 -13.19
C ILE A 146 12.08 -0.30 -13.34
N VAL A 147 12.34 0.43 -12.26
CA VAL A 147 13.16 1.66 -12.28
C VAL A 147 14.61 1.35 -12.66
N MET A 148 15.21 0.30 -12.08
CA MET A 148 16.58 -0.11 -12.40
C MET A 148 16.72 -0.52 -13.87
N SER A 149 15.78 -1.33 -14.36
CA SER A 149 15.80 -1.80 -15.75
C SER A 149 15.59 -0.65 -16.73
N GLY A 150 14.66 0.27 -16.42
CA GLY A 150 14.43 1.48 -17.22
C GLY A 150 15.63 2.42 -17.26
N ASN A 151 16.32 2.63 -16.13
CA ASN A 151 17.52 3.47 -16.08
C ASN A 151 18.68 2.85 -16.88
N SER A 152 18.86 1.53 -16.80
CA SER A 152 19.87 0.83 -17.61
C SER A 152 19.57 0.92 -19.11
N ALA A 153 18.31 0.72 -19.51
CA ALA A 153 17.89 0.87 -20.90
C ALA A 153 18.09 2.30 -21.43
N TYR A 154 17.75 3.31 -20.62
CA TYR A 154 17.98 4.72 -20.95
C TYR A 154 19.46 5.01 -21.24
N ASN A 155 20.36 4.53 -20.38
CA ASN A 155 21.80 4.72 -20.58
C ASN A 155 22.33 3.98 -21.81
N LEU A 156 21.79 2.78 -22.11
CA LEU A 156 22.22 1.98 -23.25
C LEU A 156 21.78 2.59 -24.59
N PHE A 157 20.55 3.10 -24.69
CA PHE A 157 20.00 3.59 -25.96
C PHE A 157 20.16 5.10 -26.20
N LEU A 158 20.12 5.93 -25.15
CA LEU A 158 20.07 7.39 -25.30
C LEU A 158 21.38 8.10 -24.93
N LYS A 159 22.31 7.42 -24.26
CA LYS A 159 23.62 7.98 -23.89
C LYS A 159 24.78 7.42 -24.74
N SER A 160 24.49 6.50 -25.66
CA SER A 160 25.45 5.95 -26.62
C SER A 160 25.48 6.72 -27.96
N ILE A 161 24.81 7.87 -28.04
CA ILE A 161 24.90 8.87 -29.10
C ILE A 161 25.56 10.11 -28.49
#